data_AF-A0AAW0XD65-F1
#
_entry.id   AF-A0AAW0XD65-F1
#
_cell.length_a   1.000
_cell.length_b   1.000
_cell.length_c   1.000
_cell.angle_alpha   90.00
_cell.angle_beta   90.00
_cell.angle_gamma   90.00
#
_symmetry.space_group_name_H-M   'P 1'
#
loop_
_entity.id
_entity.type
_entity.pdbx_description
1 polymer ?
#
loop_
_entity_poly.entity_id
_entity_poly.type
_entity_poly.pdbx_seq_one_letter_code
_entity_poly.pdbx_strand_id
1 'polypeptide(L)'
;MMFKAISSIKVKVELKPVVDNLVFRLHYRYTYTIYMVSMLLCTIYDIIGDKISCMTGIDSDAYNDVVSNFCFIMGTFTVDRLHGVKIGAEAPHPGVGPQQPGDNVTFHTYYQWVPFVLFIQGVMFYAPHWLWKSREGGLFKQVIQDLSIRDYLGSDLRNYFGREER
;
A
#
# COMPACT_ATOMS: atom_id res chain seq x y z
N MET A 1 -16.04 -12.29 56.00
CA MET A 1 -15.40 -11.03 55.55
C MET A 1 -14.78 -11.10 54.14
N MET A 2 -14.81 -12.24 53.43
CA MET A 2 -14.16 -12.38 52.11
C MET A 2 -15.00 -11.93 50.89
N PHE A 3 -16.32 -11.76 51.03
CA PHE A 3 -17.19 -11.37 49.91
C PHE A 3 -17.20 -9.86 49.60
N LYS A 4 -16.76 -9.00 50.53
CA LYS A 4 -16.68 -7.54 50.29
C LYS A 4 -15.57 -7.16 49.32
N ALA A 5 -14.47 -7.94 49.26
CA ALA A 5 -13.31 -7.64 48.44
C ALA A 5 -13.54 -7.87 46.94
N ILE A 6 -14.47 -8.77 46.57
CA ILE A 6 -14.76 -9.09 45.16
C ILE A 6 -15.65 -8.01 44.52
N SER A 7 -16.44 -7.26 45.31
CA SER A 7 -17.32 -6.19 44.81
C SER A 7 -16.60 -4.94 44.28
N SER A 8 -15.30 -4.79 44.58
CA SER A 8 -14.52 -3.59 44.24
C SER A 8 -13.67 -3.75 42.97
N ILE A 9 -13.65 -4.92 42.34
CA ILE A 9 -12.93 -5.14 41.09
C ILE A 9 -13.86 -4.74 39.94
N LYS A 10 -13.91 -3.44 39.64
CA LYS A 10 -14.41 -2.94 38.36
C LYS A 10 -13.44 -3.41 37.27
N VAL A 11 -13.65 -4.61 36.75
CA VAL A 11 -12.99 -5.08 35.53
C VAL A 11 -13.47 -4.15 34.41
N LYS A 12 -12.64 -3.18 34.05
CA LYS A 12 -12.88 -2.28 32.93
C LYS A 12 -12.61 -3.07 31.65
N VAL A 13 -13.53 -3.94 31.27
CA VAL A 13 -13.52 -4.62 29.97
C VAL A 13 -13.75 -3.53 28.92
N GLU A 14 -12.68 -2.97 28.35
CA GLU A 14 -12.79 -2.10 27.18
C GLU A 14 -13.14 -2.98 25.97
N LEU A 15 -14.42 -3.26 25.79
CA LEU A 15 -14.94 -3.79 24.55
C LEU A 15 -14.59 -2.78 23.44
N LYS A 16 -13.69 -3.14 22.53
CA LYS A 16 -13.41 -2.37 21.31
C LYS A 16 -14.35 -2.88 20.22
N PRO A 17 -15.53 -2.28 20.04
CA PRO A 17 -16.38 -2.65 18.92
C PRO A 17 -15.72 -2.23 17.62
N VAL A 18 -15.67 -3.15 16.67
CA VAL A 18 -15.09 -2.91 15.35
C VAL A 18 -16.23 -2.73 14.38
N VAL A 19 -16.40 -1.51 13.87
CA VAL A 19 -17.43 -1.15 12.86
C VAL A 19 -17.09 -1.78 11.49
N ASP A 20 -15.85 -2.24 11.32
CA ASP A 20 -15.33 -2.57 10.00
C ASP A 20 -15.73 -3.96 9.51
N ASN A 21 -16.33 -3.98 8.32
CA ASN A 21 -16.51 -5.18 7.49
C ASN A 21 -15.15 -5.74 7.06
N LEU A 22 -15.07 -7.06 6.84
CA LEU A 22 -13.85 -7.76 6.39
C LEU A 22 -13.33 -7.16 5.07
N VAL A 23 -14.24 -6.82 4.16
CA VAL A 23 -13.89 -6.16 2.89
C VAL A 23 -13.18 -4.84 3.13
N PHE A 24 -13.66 -3.99 4.04
CA PHE A 24 -13.00 -2.73 4.34
C PHE A 24 -11.62 -2.95 4.97
N ARG A 25 -11.49 -3.90 5.91
CA ARG A 25 -10.19 -4.26 6.49
C ARG A 25 -9.18 -4.72 5.45
N LEU A 26 -9.62 -5.49 4.44
CA LEU A 26 -8.76 -5.89 3.35
C LEU A 26 -8.14 -4.66 2.64
N HIS A 27 -8.98 -3.68 2.28
CA HIS A 27 -8.55 -2.52 1.50
C HIS A 27 -7.67 -1.55 2.30
N TYR A 28 -8.15 -1.04 3.45
CA TYR A 28 -7.42 0.01 4.17
C TYR A 28 -6.19 -0.52 4.93
N ARG A 29 -6.15 -1.82 5.25
CA ARG A 29 -5.05 -2.41 6.04
C ARG A 29 -4.09 -3.22 5.20
N TYR A 30 -4.57 -4.11 4.33
CA TYR A 30 -3.67 -5.00 3.58
C TYR A 30 -3.26 -4.38 2.25
N THR A 31 -4.23 -4.00 1.43
CA THR A 31 -3.97 -3.43 0.10
C THR A 31 -3.13 -2.14 0.20
N TYR A 32 -3.50 -1.23 1.11
CA TYR A 32 -2.68 -0.04 1.41
C TYR A 32 -1.23 -0.39 1.79
N THR A 33 -1.02 -1.33 2.72
CA THR A 33 0.33 -1.72 3.15
C THR A 33 1.13 -2.35 2.02
N ILE A 34 0.52 -3.18 1.17
CA ILE A 34 1.19 -3.76 -0.01
C ILE A 34 1.67 -2.65 -0.93
N TYR A 35 0.82 -1.69 -1.29
CA TYR A 35 1.20 -0.57 -2.15
C TYR A 35 2.32 0.28 -1.54
N MET A 36 2.27 0.57 -0.23
CA MET A 36 3.32 1.34 0.44
C MET A 36 4.66 0.60 0.47
N VAL A 37 4.65 -0.72 0.69
CA VAL A 37 5.87 -1.54 0.64
C VAL A 37 6.43 -1.60 -0.78
N SER A 38 5.59 -1.80 -1.79
CA SER A 38 6.02 -1.80 -3.20
C SER A 38 6.61 -0.45 -3.61
N MET A 39 5.97 0.66 -3.22
CA MET A 39 6.49 2.00 -3.47
C MET A 39 7.86 2.22 -2.81
N LEU A 40 8.02 1.78 -1.55
CA LEU A 40 9.29 1.86 -0.84
C LEU A 40 10.38 1.04 -1.53
N LEU A 41 10.06 -0.19 -1.95
CA LEU A 41 11.00 -1.05 -2.68
C LEU A 41 11.45 -0.44 -4.01
N CYS A 42 10.53 0.11 -4.80
CA CYS A 42 10.87 0.83 -6.02
C CYS A 42 11.77 2.03 -5.74
N THR A 43 11.44 2.83 -4.72
CA THR A 43 12.24 4.02 -4.36
C THR A 43 13.65 3.65 -3.89
N ILE A 44 13.79 2.56 -3.14
CA ILE A 44 15.11 2.06 -2.72
C ILE A 44 15.93 1.64 -3.94
N TYR A 45 15.31 0.95 -4.90
CA TYR A 45 15.95 0.57 -6.15
C TYR A 45 16.38 1.80 -6.97
N ASP A 46 15.53 2.82 -7.06
CA ASP A 46 15.84 4.05 -7.81
C ASP A 46 16.98 4.87 -7.18
N ILE A 47 17.21 4.75 -5.86
CA ILE A 47 18.28 5.47 -5.14
C ILE A 47 19.61 4.73 -5.21
N ILE A 48 19.60 3.40 -5.07
CA ILE A 48 20.81 2.59 -4.87
C ILE A 48 21.20 1.82 -6.14
N GLY A 49 20.23 1.49 -6.99
CA GLY A 49 20.42 0.65 -8.17
C GLY A 49 20.66 1.43 -9.45
N ASP A 50 21.32 0.77 -10.40
CA ASP A 50 21.48 1.27 -11.76
C ASP A 50 20.18 1.04 -12.56
N LYS A 51 19.40 2.11 -12.75
CA LYS A 51 18.09 2.07 -13.44
C LYS A 51 18.16 1.65 -14.92
N ILE A 52 19.21 2.03 -15.62
CA ILE A 52 19.47 1.67 -17.02
C ILE A 52 20.96 1.81 -17.30
N SER A 53 21.51 0.94 -18.14
CA SER A 53 22.89 1.05 -18.65
C SER A 53 22.84 1.30 -20.15
N CYS A 54 23.42 2.42 -20.59
CA CYS A 54 23.51 2.79 -22.00
C CYS A 54 24.88 2.43 -22.59
N MET A 55 24.90 1.82 -23.78
CA MET A 55 26.13 1.55 -24.52
C MET A 55 26.65 2.86 -25.12
N THR A 56 27.90 3.22 -24.80
CA THR A 56 28.56 4.40 -25.36
C THR A 56 29.92 4.03 -25.96
N GLY A 57 30.42 4.83 -26.90
CA GLY A 57 31.73 4.61 -27.53
C GLY A 57 32.91 5.17 -26.74
N ILE A 58 32.68 5.67 -25.52
CA ILE A 58 33.72 6.31 -24.69
C ILE A 58 33.79 5.54 -23.36
N ASP A 59 34.93 4.89 -23.12
CA ASP A 59 35.19 4.08 -21.93
C ASP A 59 35.59 4.95 -20.72
N SER A 60 34.66 5.79 -20.25
CA SER A 60 34.84 6.50 -18.98
C SER A 60 33.58 6.38 -18.12
N ASP A 61 33.77 5.91 -16.88
CA ASP A 61 32.66 5.60 -15.96
C ASP A 61 31.79 6.82 -15.67
N ALA A 62 32.42 7.98 -15.41
CA ALA A 62 31.71 9.23 -15.16
C ALA A 62 30.84 9.67 -16.36
N TYR A 63 31.25 9.36 -17.60
CA TYR A 63 30.46 9.66 -18.79
C TYR A 63 29.28 8.69 -18.93
N ASN A 64 29.51 7.39 -18.68
CA ASN A 64 28.48 6.37 -18.74
C ASN A 64 27.34 6.64 -17.75
N ASP A 65 27.64 7.14 -16.55
CA ASP A 65 26.63 7.53 -15.56
C ASP A 65 25.76 8.70 -16.05
N VAL A 66 26.37 9.74 -16.62
CA VAL A 66 25.65 10.90 -17.15
C VAL A 66 24.76 10.51 -18.34
N VAL A 67 25.28 9.71 -19.25
CA VAL A 67 24.51 9.22 -20.41
C VAL A 67 23.37 8.33 -19.97
N SER A 68 23.60 7.43 -19.02
CA SER A 68 22.55 6.54 -18.49
C SER A 68 21.44 7.34 -17.78
N ASN A 69 21.79 8.39 -17.05
CA ASN A 69 20.83 9.32 -16.46
C ASN A 69 20.02 10.06 -17.53
N PHE A 70 20.69 10.54 -18.59
CA PHE A 70 20.03 11.20 -19.70
C PHE A 70 19.07 10.27 -20.46
N CYS A 71 19.53 9.05 -20.78
CA CYS A 71 18.71 8.00 -21.39
C CYS A 71 17.43 7.74 -20.57
N PHE A 72 17.57 7.66 -19.25
CA PHE A 72 16.44 7.41 -18.36
C PHE A 72 15.45 8.58 -18.33
N ILE A 73 15.93 9.83 -18.28
CA ILE A 73 15.06 11.02 -18.19
C ILE A 73 14.33 11.27 -19.50
N MET A 74 15.03 11.19 -20.63
CA MET A 74 14.45 11.43 -21.96
C MET A 74 13.55 10.29 -22.42
N GLY A 75 13.68 9.12 -21.79
CA GLY A 75 12.95 7.90 -22.16
C GLY A 75 13.63 7.17 -23.31
N THR A 76 13.39 5.86 -23.37
CA THR A 76 13.90 4.98 -24.43
C THR A 76 12.76 4.52 -25.33
N PHE A 77 13.12 4.00 -26.49
CA PHE A 77 12.18 3.40 -27.41
C PHE A 77 12.66 2.01 -27.83
N THR A 78 11.71 1.13 -28.11
CA THR A 78 11.96 -0.18 -28.73
C THR A 78 11.44 -0.18 -30.14
N VAL A 79 12.19 -0.77 -31.05
CA VAL A 79 11.84 -0.91 -32.47
C VAL A 79 11.17 -2.26 -32.69
N ASP A 80 9.92 -2.27 -33.13
CA ASP A 80 9.11 -3.50 -33.18
C ASP A 80 9.68 -4.55 -34.15
N ARG A 81 10.30 -4.11 -35.25
CA ARG A 81 10.97 -4.99 -36.22
C ARG A 81 12.06 -5.86 -35.57
N LEU A 82 12.73 -5.36 -34.53
CA LEU A 82 13.85 -6.05 -33.88
C LEU A 82 13.40 -7.01 -32.75
N HIS A 83 12.10 -7.25 -32.55
CA HIS A 83 11.66 -8.22 -31.54
C HIS A 83 11.90 -9.68 -31.95
N GLY A 84 11.96 -9.99 -33.25
CA GLY A 84 12.09 -11.36 -33.77
C GLY A 84 13.49 -11.75 -34.28
N VAL A 85 14.49 -10.86 -34.16
CA VAL A 85 15.83 -11.08 -34.72
C VAL A 85 16.71 -11.90 -33.80
N LYS A 86 17.75 -12.53 -34.38
CA LYS A 86 18.70 -13.34 -33.61
C LYS A 86 19.59 -12.44 -32.74
N ILE A 87 19.47 -12.63 -31.43
CA ILE A 87 20.25 -11.95 -30.40
C ILE A 87 21.73 -12.29 -30.58
N GLY A 88 22.61 -11.27 -30.51
CA GLY A 88 24.07 -11.42 -30.59
C GLY A 88 24.66 -11.38 -32.01
N ALA A 89 23.84 -11.42 -33.06
CA ALA A 89 24.27 -11.21 -34.45
C ALA A 89 23.76 -9.88 -35.02
N GLU A 90 22.46 -9.61 -34.87
CA GLU A 90 21.80 -8.44 -35.48
C GLU A 90 21.33 -7.42 -34.44
N ALA A 91 21.12 -7.84 -33.19
CA ALA A 91 20.71 -6.97 -32.08
C ALA A 91 21.34 -7.40 -30.75
N PRO A 92 21.75 -6.44 -29.88
CA PRO A 92 22.21 -6.74 -28.52
C PRO A 92 21.11 -7.34 -27.64
N HIS A 93 19.86 -6.92 -27.86
CA HIS A 93 18.66 -7.39 -27.14
C HIS A 93 17.43 -7.22 -28.04
N PRO A 94 16.36 -8.04 -27.90
CA PRO A 94 15.12 -7.84 -28.64
C PRO A 94 14.60 -6.40 -28.53
N GLY A 95 14.25 -5.81 -29.68
CA GLY A 95 13.72 -4.45 -29.77
C GLY A 95 14.74 -3.31 -29.64
N VAL A 96 16.04 -3.62 -29.45
CA VAL A 96 17.10 -2.61 -29.30
C VAL A 96 17.96 -2.52 -30.56
N GLY A 97 17.99 -1.35 -31.20
CA GLY A 97 18.85 -1.09 -32.36
C GLY A 97 18.57 0.25 -33.04
N PRO A 98 19.32 0.58 -34.10
CA PRO A 98 19.15 1.83 -34.84
C PRO A 98 17.78 1.86 -35.53
N GLN A 99 17.05 2.97 -35.36
CA GLN A 99 15.77 3.21 -36.02
C GLN A 99 15.99 3.48 -37.51
N GLN A 100 15.26 2.78 -38.38
CA GLN A 100 15.23 3.06 -39.82
C GLN A 100 13.98 3.86 -40.21
N PRO A 101 14.00 4.63 -41.31
CA PRO A 101 12.82 5.34 -41.80
C PRO A 101 11.69 4.36 -42.10
N GLY A 102 10.56 4.49 -41.41
CA GLY A 102 9.38 3.62 -41.55
C GLY A 102 9.23 2.54 -40.47
N ASP A 103 10.16 2.43 -39.53
CA ASP A 103 10.03 1.53 -38.38
C ASP A 103 9.01 2.08 -37.35
N ASN A 104 8.10 1.21 -36.88
CA ASN A 104 7.25 1.50 -35.73
C ASN A 104 8.06 1.40 -34.44
N VAL A 105 7.94 2.44 -33.60
CA VAL A 105 8.65 2.55 -32.33
C VAL A 105 7.67 2.66 -31.17
N THR A 106 7.96 1.94 -30.10
CA THR A 106 7.21 1.99 -28.84
C THR A 106 8.04 2.71 -27.78
N PHE A 107 7.50 3.77 -27.18
CA PHE A 107 8.18 4.59 -26.18
C PHE A 107 7.94 4.08 -24.75
N HIS A 108 8.99 4.10 -23.93
CA HIS A 108 8.99 3.56 -22.56
C HIS A 108 9.31 4.63 -21.50
N THR A 109 8.46 5.65 -21.37
CA THR A 109 8.64 6.74 -20.36
C THR A 109 7.92 6.46 -19.04
N TYR A 110 7.20 5.34 -18.92
CA TYR A 110 6.32 5.07 -17.77
C TYR A 110 7.05 4.72 -16.48
N TYR A 111 8.29 4.21 -16.56
CA TYR A 111 9.07 3.75 -15.39
C TYR A 111 9.25 4.85 -14.33
N GLN A 112 9.42 6.10 -14.75
CA GLN A 112 9.56 7.26 -13.87
C GLN A 112 8.33 7.49 -12.98
N TRP A 113 7.14 7.09 -13.46
CA TRP A 113 5.87 7.38 -12.80
C TRP A 113 5.38 6.26 -11.87
N VAL A 114 5.96 5.07 -11.97
CA VAL A 114 5.58 3.89 -11.19
C VAL A 114 5.52 4.18 -9.68
N PRO A 115 6.56 4.72 -9.01
CA PRO A 115 6.51 4.97 -7.57
C PRO A 115 5.43 6.00 -7.18
N PHE A 116 5.21 7.04 -8.00
CA PHE A 116 4.17 8.05 -7.75
C PHE A 116 2.77 7.46 -7.88
N VAL A 117 2.53 6.63 -8.90
CA VAL A 117 1.23 5.97 -9.11
C VAL A 117 0.95 5.00 -7.96
N LEU A 118 1.94 4.22 -7.52
CA LEU A 118 1.79 3.30 -6.37
C LEU A 118 1.46 4.05 -5.08
N PHE A 119 2.12 5.20 -4.84
CA PHE A 119 1.81 6.06 -3.69
C PHE A 119 0.38 6.58 -3.74
N ILE A 120 -0.03 7.16 -4.87
CA ILE A 120 -1.38 7.72 -5.06
C ILE A 120 -2.45 6.63 -4.93
N GLN A 121 -2.22 5.44 -5.49
CA GLN A 121 -3.10 4.28 -5.33
C GLN A 121 -3.22 3.87 -3.86
N GLY A 122 -2.09 3.77 -3.14
CA GLY A 122 -2.09 3.49 -1.70
C GLY A 122 -2.94 4.50 -0.93
N VAL A 123 -2.71 5.79 -1.12
CA VAL A 123 -3.49 6.86 -0.47
C VAL A 123 -4.98 6.74 -0.80
N MET A 124 -5.36 6.47 -2.05
CA MET A 124 -6.77 6.29 -2.43
C MET A 124 -7.45 5.13 -1.69
N PHE A 125 -6.74 4.02 -1.46
CA PHE A 125 -7.29 2.90 -0.69
C PHE A 125 -7.44 3.20 0.82
N TYR A 126 -6.62 4.10 1.36
CA TYR A 126 -6.72 4.53 2.76
C TYR A 126 -7.70 5.70 2.99
N ALA A 127 -7.89 6.55 1.97
CA ALA A 127 -8.76 7.72 2.00
C ALA A 127 -10.18 7.46 2.53
N PRO A 128 -10.93 6.42 2.10
CA PRO A 128 -12.28 6.20 2.61
C PRO A 128 -12.31 5.88 4.12
N HIS A 129 -11.32 5.13 4.63
CA HIS A 129 -11.22 4.83 6.05
C HIS A 129 -10.86 6.08 6.87
N TRP A 130 -9.93 6.89 6.36
CA TRP A 130 -9.58 8.16 6.99
C TRP A 130 -10.76 9.14 7.04
N LEU A 131 -11.49 9.28 5.93
CA LEU A 131 -12.67 10.12 5.85
C LEU A 131 -13.77 9.65 6.82
N TRP A 132 -14.04 8.34 6.86
CA TRP A 132 -15.01 7.76 7.79
C TRP A 132 -14.63 8.08 9.24
N LYS A 133 -13.39 7.80 9.63
CA LYS A 133 -12.91 8.06 10.98
C LYS A 133 -12.94 9.55 11.36
N SER A 134 -12.66 10.43 10.40
CA SER A 134 -12.74 11.88 10.60
C SER A 134 -14.17 12.37 10.79
N ARG A 135 -15.15 11.78 10.07
CA ARG A 135 -16.57 12.15 10.16
C ARG A 135 -17.29 11.53 11.34
N GLU A 136 -16.92 10.31 11.75
CA GLU A 136 -17.60 9.57 12.81
C GLU A 136 -17.31 10.12 14.22
N GLY A 137 -16.12 10.70 14.45
CA GLY A 137 -15.82 11.42 15.70
C GLY A 137 -15.86 10.56 16.98
N GLY A 138 -15.89 9.23 16.87
CA GLY A 138 -15.93 8.30 18.00
C GLY A 138 -17.33 8.04 18.58
N LEU A 139 -18.39 8.52 17.94
CA LEU A 139 -19.78 8.31 18.37
C LEU A 139 -20.12 6.83 18.54
N PHE A 140 -19.71 5.98 17.58
CA PHE A 140 -19.98 4.54 17.63
C PHE A 140 -19.33 3.86 18.84
N LYS A 141 -18.11 4.27 19.20
CA LYS A 141 -17.42 3.75 20.40
C LYS A 141 -18.20 4.13 21.67
N GLN A 142 -18.69 5.36 21.75
CA GLN A 142 -19.48 5.83 22.89
C GLN A 142 -20.81 5.08 23.02
N VAL A 143 -21.54 4.93 21.91
CA VAL A 143 -22.85 4.25 21.89
C VAL A 143 -22.73 2.80 22.35
N ILE A 144 -21.74 2.05 21.84
CA ILE A 144 -21.58 0.64 22.24
C ILE A 144 -21.05 0.51 23.67
N GLN A 145 -20.22 1.44 24.12
CA GLN A 145 -19.81 1.45 25.52
C GLN A 145 -21.02 1.69 26.45
N ASP A 146 -21.92 2.62 26.10
CA ASP A 146 -23.16 2.84 26.86
C ASP A 146 -24.09 1.62 26.83
N LEU A 147 -24.27 1.01 25.65
CA LEU A 147 -25.13 -0.16 25.48
C LEU A 147 -24.60 -1.37 26.28
N SER A 148 -23.29 -1.62 26.25
CA SER A 148 -22.69 -2.74 27.00
C SER A 148 -22.84 -2.54 28.51
N ILE A 149 -22.62 -1.31 29.02
CA ILE A 149 -22.84 -0.99 30.44
C ILE A 149 -24.30 -1.23 30.85
N ARG A 150 -25.27 -0.81 30.03
CA ARG A 150 -26.70 -1.04 30.29
C ARG A 150 -27.07 -2.53 30.31
N ASP A 151 -26.53 -3.33 29.39
CA ASP A 151 -26.78 -4.77 29.31
C ASP A 151 -26.18 -5.52 30.52
N TYR A 152 -24.95 -5.16 30.93
CA TYR A 152 -24.34 -5.69 32.15
C TYR A 152 -25.15 -5.37 33.41
N LEU A 153 -25.64 -4.13 33.55
CA LEU A 153 -26.47 -3.74 34.70
C LEU A 153 -27.85 -4.42 34.68
N GLY A 154 -28.47 -4.56 33.50
CA GLY A 154 -29.78 -5.21 33.36
C GLY A 154 -29.73 -6.71 33.66
N SER A 155 -28.68 -7.40 33.22
CA SER A 155 -28.45 -8.82 33.54
C SER A 155 -28.16 -9.03 35.03
N ASP A 156 -27.38 -8.15 35.67
CA ASP A 156 -27.11 -8.22 37.11
C ASP A 156 -28.37 -7.97 37.94
N LEU A 157 -29.17 -6.95 37.61
CA LEU A 157 -30.46 -6.69 38.28
C LEU A 157 -31.41 -7.89 38.18
N ARG A 158 -31.52 -8.50 37.00
CA ARG A 158 -32.37 -9.69 36.79
C ARG A 158 -31.89 -10.89 37.60
N ASN A 159 -30.58 -11.08 37.73
CA ASN A 159 -30.02 -12.13 38.58
C ASN A 159 -30.20 -11.84 40.08
N TYR A 160 -30.22 -10.58 40.51
CA TYR A 160 -30.51 -10.19 41.89
C TYR A 160 -31.99 -10.44 42.24
N PHE A 161 -32.93 -9.91 41.44
CA PHE A 161 -34.37 -10.08 41.69
C PHE A 161 -34.84 -11.54 41.47
N GLY A 162 -34.24 -12.28 40.54
CA GLY A 162 -34.55 -13.70 40.32
C GLY A 162 -34.00 -14.66 41.38
N ARG A 163 -33.15 -14.17 42.30
CA ARG A 163 -32.57 -14.97 43.39
C ARG A 163 -33.37 -14.88 44.69
N GLU A 164 -34.32 -13.94 44.78
CA GLU A 164 -35.15 -13.73 45.96
C GLU A 164 -36.38 -14.66 46.02
N GLU A 165 -36.56 -15.53 45.02
CA GLU A 165 -37.71 -16.44 44.88
C GLU A 165 -37.38 -17.92 45.17
N ARG A 166 -36.37 -18.21 46.01
CA ARG A 166 -36.05 -19.59 46.41
C ARG A 166 -35.68 -19.74 47.88
#